data_AF-A0A2G6F1E7-F1
#
_entry.id   AF-A0A2G6F1E7-F1
#
_cell.length_a   1.000
_cell.length_b   1.000
_cell.length_c   1.000
_cell.angle_alpha   90.00
_cell.angle_beta   90.00
_cell.angle_gamma   90.00
#
_symmetry.space_group_name_H-M   'P 1'
#
loop_
_entity.id
_entity.type
_entity.pdbx_description
1 polymer ?
#
loop_
_entity_poly.entity_id
_entity_poly.type
_entity_poly.pdbx_seq_one_letter_code
_entity_poly.pdbx_strand_id
1 'polypeptide(L)'
;MKQLLSLFFVIFTITAYSQARVSVDTTTIRIGEQITYTIDADKTKNVVFPKLKLKPSGGLELVKSLPVDTLKDRLSKKYLITSFDSGAFVIPAQQLKINGVTQRLDSLYINVRTIAVDTTKQALHPIKTIYKAPPKTWRDYLPVIWWLLVLGVIGALVWLFLKYRTKTIESDPEKQHTPYQWARIQLDDLDHSKLLINGKIKTYYSELTTIVRHYLETDFKIPALEYTTDELILNLKVADQQHKYYFDDKRLDQLDLFLRSADLVKFAKAKPIDINIREDRKFAEQFINELHDTIEQKRAKDAELAQNDPNNPMVLQKQRNYRNRWFAGIGAVVGVVVIIALWSYFGTQTIKDRVLGNANKRLFDKEWFTSHYGYPSVAVYAPFVLKPTASDLPK
;
A
#
# COMPACT_ATOMS: atom_id res chain seq x y z
N MET A 1 -33.26 -58.47 107.71
CA MET A 1 -34.48 -58.89 107.00
C MET A 1 -35.48 -57.76 107.04
N LYS A 2 -36.04 -57.38 105.87
CA LYS A 2 -37.37 -56.78 105.66
C LYS A 2 -37.61 -55.38 106.26
N GLN A 3 -37.53 -54.30 105.46
CA GLN A 3 -38.51 -53.76 104.50
C GLN A 3 -39.45 -52.69 105.09
N LEU A 4 -39.77 -51.72 104.22
CA LEU A 4 -40.79 -50.64 104.23
C LEU A 4 -40.22 -49.22 104.52
N LEU A 5 -40.00 -48.32 103.54
CA LEU A 5 -40.80 -47.83 102.39
C LEU A 5 -41.96 -46.90 102.79
N SER A 6 -41.75 -45.57 102.72
CA SER A 6 -42.76 -44.50 102.52
C SER A 6 -42.05 -43.13 102.57
N LEU A 7 -42.19 -42.12 101.71
CA LEU A 7 -42.82 -41.89 100.41
C LEU A 7 -42.35 -40.47 99.99
N PHE A 8 -41.27 -40.36 99.19
CA PHE A 8 -40.85 -39.08 98.62
C PHE A 8 -41.60 -38.91 97.29
N PHE A 9 -42.74 -38.23 97.31
CA PHE A 9 -43.48 -37.88 96.09
C PHE A 9 -43.26 -36.41 95.76
N VAL A 10 -42.09 -36.10 95.18
CA VAL A 10 -41.92 -34.85 94.43
C VAL A 10 -42.45 -35.13 93.03
N ILE A 11 -43.59 -34.52 92.72
CA ILE A 11 -44.12 -34.45 91.36
C ILE A 11 -43.15 -33.59 90.56
N PHE A 12 -42.16 -34.23 89.94
CA PHE A 12 -41.40 -33.62 88.86
C PHE A 12 -42.26 -33.75 87.60
N THR A 13 -43.01 -32.71 87.26
CA THR A 13 -43.65 -32.60 85.96
C THR A 13 -42.55 -32.54 84.90
N ILE A 14 -42.25 -33.69 84.31
CA ILE A 14 -41.43 -33.77 83.11
C ILE A 14 -42.27 -33.13 82.00
N THR A 15 -42.07 -31.83 81.76
CA THR A 15 -42.46 -31.23 80.50
C THR A 15 -41.63 -31.90 79.42
N ALA A 16 -42.24 -32.83 78.69
CA ALA A 16 -41.67 -33.39 77.49
C ALA A 16 -41.52 -32.26 76.47
N TYR A 17 -40.35 -31.63 76.44
CA TYR A 17 -40.00 -30.71 75.36
C TYR A 17 -39.98 -31.51 74.07
N SER A 18 -40.71 -31.04 73.05
CA SER A 18 -40.61 -31.56 71.70
C SER A 18 -39.15 -31.61 71.30
N GLN A 19 -38.70 -32.79 70.86
CA GLN A 19 -37.30 -33.05 70.59
C GLN A 19 -37.01 -32.73 69.14
N ALA A 20 -36.47 -31.54 68.87
CA ALA A 20 -35.85 -31.26 67.60
C ALA A 20 -34.46 -31.92 67.54
N ARG A 21 -34.18 -32.63 66.44
CA ARG A 21 -32.91 -33.31 66.21
C ARG A 21 -32.29 -32.85 64.91
N VAL A 22 -30.98 -32.78 64.90
CA VAL A 22 -30.19 -32.51 63.70
C VAL A 22 -29.41 -33.75 63.31
N SER A 23 -29.35 -34.02 62.02
CA SER A 23 -28.57 -35.10 61.44
C SER A 23 -27.90 -34.66 60.14
N VAL A 24 -26.82 -35.35 59.80
CA VAL A 24 -26.13 -35.24 58.52
C VAL A 24 -25.98 -36.66 58.00
N ASP A 25 -26.08 -36.83 56.69
CA ASP A 25 -25.87 -38.10 56.00
C ASP A 25 -24.43 -38.64 56.17
N THR A 26 -23.42 -37.79 56.07
CA THR A 26 -22.01 -38.19 56.30
C THR A 26 -21.20 -37.04 56.90
N THR A 27 -20.33 -37.35 57.87
CA THR A 27 -19.45 -36.36 58.53
C THR A 27 -18.14 -36.12 57.78
N THR A 28 -17.91 -36.84 56.68
CA THR A 28 -16.69 -36.79 55.87
C THR A 28 -17.07 -36.77 54.39
N ILE A 29 -16.61 -35.77 53.64
CA ILE A 29 -16.87 -35.63 52.20
C ILE A 29 -15.61 -35.26 51.43
N ARG A 30 -15.66 -35.41 50.10
CA ARG A 30 -14.62 -34.88 49.22
C ARG A 30 -14.90 -33.42 48.88
N ILE A 31 -13.86 -32.69 48.47
CA ILE A 31 -14.01 -31.33 47.93
C ILE A 31 -15.03 -31.34 46.77
N GLY A 32 -16.02 -30.45 46.83
CA GLY A 32 -17.10 -30.31 45.85
C GLY A 32 -18.25 -31.32 45.99
N GLU A 33 -18.15 -32.28 46.89
CA GLU A 33 -19.25 -33.20 47.21
C GLU A 33 -20.29 -32.50 48.09
N GLN A 34 -21.56 -32.92 47.98
CA GLN A 34 -22.67 -32.32 48.72
C GLN A 34 -23.11 -33.22 49.86
N ILE A 35 -23.39 -32.64 51.02
CA ILE A 35 -24.03 -33.31 52.16
C ILE A 35 -25.46 -32.81 52.36
N THR A 36 -26.28 -33.67 52.94
CA THR A 36 -27.64 -33.35 53.33
C THR A 36 -27.72 -33.13 54.83
N TYR A 37 -27.80 -31.86 55.23
CA TYR A 37 -28.07 -31.45 56.60
C TYR A 37 -29.58 -31.41 56.84
N THR A 38 -30.05 -32.23 57.78
CA THR A 38 -31.47 -32.42 58.07
C THR A 38 -31.81 -31.95 59.48
N ILE A 39 -32.85 -31.13 59.60
CA ILE A 39 -33.47 -30.77 60.88
C ILE A 39 -34.82 -31.45 60.93
N ASP A 40 -35.00 -32.35 61.91
CA ASP A 40 -36.26 -33.00 62.22
C ASP A 40 -36.88 -32.39 63.48
N ALA A 41 -38.19 -32.18 63.48
CA ALA A 41 -38.95 -31.70 64.63
C ALA A 41 -40.29 -32.44 64.75
N ASP A 42 -40.80 -32.62 65.96
CA ASP A 42 -42.11 -33.28 66.13
C ASP A 42 -43.23 -32.45 65.51
N LYS A 43 -44.24 -33.14 64.98
CA LYS A 43 -45.40 -32.51 64.35
C LYS A 43 -46.28 -31.83 65.41
N THR A 44 -45.96 -30.57 65.71
CA THR A 44 -46.67 -29.70 66.64
C THR A 44 -47.27 -28.49 65.92
N LYS A 45 -48.25 -27.82 66.54
CA LYS A 45 -48.91 -26.63 65.95
C LYS A 45 -47.97 -25.42 66.03
N ASN A 46 -47.23 -25.14 64.94
CA ASN A 46 -46.40 -23.95 64.69
C ASN A 46 -44.88 -24.18 64.88
N VAL A 47 -44.24 -24.82 63.88
CA VAL A 47 -42.78 -25.01 63.77
C VAL A 47 -42.22 -24.11 62.68
N VAL A 48 -41.26 -23.25 63.02
CA VAL A 48 -40.58 -22.35 62.07
C VAL A 48 -39.11 -22.74 61.96
N PHE A 49 -38.74 -23.30 60.80
CA PHE A 49 -37.36 -23.71 60.49
C PHE A 49 -36.43 -22.50 60.23
N PRO A 50 -35.14 -22.58 60.63
CA PRO A 50 -34.18 -21.52 60.39
C PRO A 50 -33.89 -21.33 58.90
N LYS A 51 -33.70 -20.08 58.47
CA LYS A 51 -33.06 -19.80 57.19
C LYS A 51 -31.56 -19.96 57.38
N LEU A 52 -31.01 -21.09 56.97
CA LEU A 52 -29.58 -21.40 57.11
C LEU A 52 -28.76 -20.36 56.34
N LYS A 53 -27.92 -19.61 57.04
CA LYS A 53 -26.98 -18.65 56.44
C LYS A 53 -25.56 -19.08 56.80
N LEU A 54 -24.87 -19.70 55.85
CA LEU A 54 -23.46 -20.01 55.96
C LEU A 54 -22.66 -18.87 55.31
N LYS A 55 -21.57 -18.45 55.95
CA LYS A 55 -20.67 -17.44 55.38
C LYS A 55 -19.65 -18.16 54.48
N PRO A 56 -19.34 -17.65 53.28
CA PRO A 56 -18.30 -18.23 52.42
C PRO A 56 -16.95 -18.37 53.13
N SER A 57 -16.59 -17.42 54.01
CA SER A 57 -15.37 -17.47 54.81
C SER A 57 -15.31 -18.59 55.85
N GLY A 58 -16.42 -19.29 56.11
CA GLY A 58 -16.48 -20.45 57.00
C GLY A 58 -16.19 -21.77 56.30
N GLY A 59 -15.89 -21.75 54.99
CA GLY A 59 -15.55 -22.93 54.17
C GLY A 59 -16.71 -23.84 53.79
N LEU A 60 -17.93 -23.60 54.30
CA LEU A 60 -19.14 -24.32 53.94
C LEU A 60 -20.13 -23.39 53.23
N GLU A 61 -20.71 -23.88 52.15
CA GLU A 61 -21.64 -23.15 51.31
C GLU A 61 -23.00 -23.85 51.23
N LEU A 62 -24.08 -23.06 51.36
CA LEU A 62 -25.45 -23.56 51.15
C LEU A 62 -25.74 -23.62 49.66
N VAL A 63 -25.85 -24.83 49.11
CA VAL A 63 -26.24 -25.06 47.72
C VAL A 63 -27.74 -24.87 47.54
N LYS A 64 -28.56 -25.51 48.40
CA LYS A 64 -30.02 -25.49 48.26
C LYS A 64 -30.73 -25.73 49.59
N SER A 65 -31.80 -24.98 49.83
CA SER A 65 -32.78 -25.27 50.89
C SER A 65 -33.98 -25.98 50.28
N LEU A 66 -34.18 -27.26 50.59
CA LEU A 66 -35.33 -28.04 50.10
C LEU A 66 -36.62 -27.64 50.86
N PRO A 67 -37.84 -27.84 50.30
CA PRO A 67 -39.08 -27.59 51.03
C PRO A 67 -39.20 -28.45 52.29
N VAL A 68 -40.07 -28.05 53.23
CA VAL A 68 -40.35 -28.85 54.44
C VAL A 68 -41.16 -30.08 54.01
N ASP A 69 -40.73 -31.25 54.44
CA ASP A 69 -41.42 -32.52 54.23
C ASP A 69 -42.18 -32.92 55.52
N THR A 70 -43.37 -33.52 55.36
CA THR A 70 -44.23 -33.93 56.47
C THR A 70 -44.32 -35.45 56.51
N LEU A 71 -43.56 -36.05 57.42
CA LEU A 71 -43.67 -37.47 57.77
C LEU A 71 -44.77 -37.64 58.83
N LYS A 72 -45.29 -38.87 59.02
CA LYS A 72 -46.48 -39.17 59.85
C LYS A 72 -46.52 -38.37 61.17
N ASP A 73 -45.41 -38.37 61.92
CA ASP A 73 -45.30 -37.73 63.24
C ASP A 73 -44.20 -36.64 63.33
N ARG A 74 -43.52 -36.29 62.23
CA ARG A 74 -42.41 -35.33 62.22
C ARG A 74 -42.36 -34.45 60.99
N LEU A 75 -41.90 -33.21 61.16
CA LEU A 75 -41.55 -32.28 60.09
C LEU A 75 -40.04 -32.36 59.85
N SER A 76 -39.63 -32.53 58.60
CA SER A 76 -38.23 -32.65 58.19
C SER A 76 -37.86 -31.55 57.22
N LYS A 77 -36.75 -30.87 57.47
CA LYS A 77 -36.22 -29.81 56.59
C LYS A 77 -34.78 -30.12 56.22
N LYS A 78 -34.53 -30.22 54.91
CA LYS A 78 -33.23 -30.60 54.36
C LYS A 78 -32.52 -29.42 53.69
N TYR A 79 -31.22 -29.33 53.91
CA TYR A 79 -30.32 -28.34 53.31
C TYR A 79 -29.14 -29.06 52.66
N LEU A 80 -28.86 -28.76 51.39
CA LEU A 80 -27.69 -29.25 50.68
C LEU A 80 -26.53 -28.28 50.91
N ILE A 81 -25.44 -28.77 51.48
CA ILE A 81 -24.26 -28.00 51.83
C ILE A 81 -23.06 -28.61 51.10
N THR A 82 -22.11 -27.78 50.65
CA THR A 82 -20.85 -28.24 50.03
C THR A 82 -19.66 -27.42 50.53
N SER A 83 -18.46 -27.82 50.15
CA SER A 83 -17.21 -27.11 50.43
C SER A 83 -16.25 -27.27 49.25
N PHE A 84 -15.58 -26.18 48.88
CA PHE A 84 -14.54 -26.18 47.85
C PHE A 84 -13.11 -26.16 48.41
N ASP A 85 -12.98 -26.10 49.74
CA ASP A 85 -11.68 -26.11 50.42
C ASP A 85 -11.50 -27.42 51.20
N SER A 86 -10.28 -27.93 51.25
CA SER A 86 -9.96 -29.06 52.14
C SER A 86 -9.77 -28.57 53.56
N GLY A 87 -10.31 -29.31 54.53
CA GLY A 87 -10.15 -28.96 55.92
C GLY A 87 -11.31 -29.43 56.75
N ALA A 88 -11.36 -28.92 57.97
CA ALA A 88 -12.30 -29.36 58.96
C ALA A 88 -13.18 -28.18 59.36
N PHE A 89 -14.46 -28.26 59.03
CA PHE A 89 -15.41 -27.16 59.12
C PHE A 89 -16.57 -27.50 60.05
N VAL A 90 -17.21 -26.47 60.60
CA VAL A 90 -18.30 -26.61 61.56
C VAL A 90 -19.55 -25.96 61.01
N ILE A 91 -20.66 -26.71 60.96
CA ILE A 91 -21.99 -26.13 60.81
C ILE A 91 -22.34 -25.52 62.17
N PRO A 92 -22.50 -24.19 62.27
CA PRO A 92 -22.81 -23.55 63.54
C PRO A 92 -24.19 -23.98 64.04
N ALA A 93 -24.34 -24.01 65.37
CA ALA A 93 -25.60 -24.29 66.05
C ALA A 93 -26.75 -23.41 65.51
N GLN A 94 -27.85 -24.04 65.11
CA GLN A 94 -29.02 -23.36 64.55
C GLN A 94 -30.11 -23.13 65.60
N GLN A 95 -31.05 -22.24 65.32
CA GLN A 95 -32.19 -21.97 66.21
C GLN A 95 -33.49 -22.39 65.53
N LEU A 96 -34.28 -23.23 66.19
CA LEU A 96 -35.60 -23.65 65.75
C LEU A 96 -36.65 -23.06 66.67
N LYS A 97 -37.74 -22.51 66.12
CA LYS A 97 -38.87 -22.02 66.92
C LYS A 97 -40.01 -23.01 66.88
N ILE A 98 -40.39 -23.55 68.03
CA ILE A 98 -41.53 -24.46 68.21
C ILE A 98 -42.51 -23.80 69.19
N ASN A 99 -43.75 -23.56 68.78
CA ASN A 99 -44.79 -22.94 69.62
C ASN A 99 -44.36 -21.61 70.28
N GLY A 100 -43.51 -20.83 69.60
CA GLY A 100 -42.98 -19.55 70.11
C GLY A 100 -41.73 -19.67 70.99
N VAL A 101 -41.35 -20.87 71.43
CA VAL A 101 -40.11 -21.11 72.19
C VAL A 101 -38.95 -21.38 71.22
N THR A 102 -37.79 -20.75 71.46
CA THR A 102 -36.59 -20.97 70.64
C THR A 102 -35.74 -22.08 71.23
N GLN A 103 -35.59 -23.17 70.50
CA GLN A 103 -34.69 -24.27 70.82
C GLN A 103 -33.38 -24.12 70.03
N ARG A 104 -32.25 -24.23 70.73
CA ARG A 104 -30.93 -24.26 70.11
C ARG A 104 -30.61 -25.69 69.70
N LEU A 105 -30.19 -25.87 68.46
CA LEU A 105 -29.76 -27.13 67.87
C LEU A 105 -28.24 -27.26 67.96
N ASP A 106 -27.75 -28.50 67.96
CA ASP A 106 -26.32 -28.79 68.06
C ASP A 106 -25.54 -28.34 66.82
N SER A 107 -24.27 -27.99 67.02
CA SER A 107 -23.31 -27.77 65.92
C SER A 107 -22.72 -29.09 65.47
N LEU A 108 -22.45 -29.23 64.17
CA LEU A 108 -21.93 -30.47 63.58
C LEU A 108 -20.59 -30.22 62.89
N TYR A 109 -19.69 -31.19 63.02
CA TYR A 109 -18.36 -31.15 62.44
C TYR A 109 -18.31 -31.93 61.12
N ILE A 110 -17.70 -31.35 60.09
CA ILE A 110 -17.56 -31.93 58.76
C ILE A 110 -16.08 -31.90 58.35
N ASN A 111 -15.58 -33.05 57.92
CA ASN A 111 -14.22 -33.19 57.41
C ASN A 111 -14.25 -33.28 55.88
N VAL A 112 -13.64 -32.30 55.21
CA VAL A 112 -13.54 -32.22 53.75
C VAL A 112 -12.15 -32.69 53.32
N ARG A 113 -12.11 -33.87 52.71
CA ARG A 113 -10.90 -34.53 52.25
C ARG A 113 -10.60 -34.17 50.80
N THR A 114 -9.31 -34.01 50.50
CA THR A 114 -8.84 -33.97 49.13
C THR A 114 -9.01 -35.34 48.47
N ILE A 115 -9.11 -35.34 47.14
CA ILE A 115 -9.04 -36.56 46.35
C ILE A 115 -7.56 -36.86 46.12
N ALA A 116 -7.11 -38.05 46.53
CA ALA A 116 -5.76 -38.49 46.23
C ALA A 116 -5.63 -38.69 44.72
N VAL A 117 -4.87 -37.81 44.07
CA VAL A 117 -4.51 -37.97 42.66
C VAL A 117 -3.31 -38.90 42.61
N ASP A 118 -3.44 -40.05 41.93
CA ASP A 118 -2.36 -41.01 41.76
C ASP A 118 -1.32 -40.43 40.78
N THR A 119 -0.33 -39.73 41.32
CA THR A 119 0.74 -39.10 40.57
C THR A 119 1.75 -40.10 40.02
N THR A 120 1.67 -41.39 40.37
CA THR A 120 2.59 -42.43 39.87
C THR A 120 2.26 -42.91 38.47
N LYS A 121 1.00 -42.80 38.04
CA LYS A 121 0.55 -43.18 36.68
C LYS A 121 0.75 -42.10 35.64
N GLN A 122 1.04 -40.87 36.08
CA GLN A 122 1.18 -39.72 35.20
C GLN A 122 2.64 -39.28 35.21
N ALA A 123 3.35 -39.58 34.12
CA ALA A 123 4.74 -39.16 33.95
C ALA A 123 4.82 -37.63 34.10
N LEU A 124 5.57 -37.18 35.11
CA LEU A 124 5.90 -35.77 35.28
C LEU A 124 6.76 -35.36 34.09
N HIS A 125 6.14 -34.75 33.09
CA HIS A 125 6.88 -34.19 31.97
C HIS A 125 7.63 -32.94 32.47
N PRO A 126 8.91 -32.78 32.09
CA PRO A 126 9.63 -31.56 32.40
C PRO A 126 8.89 -30.34 31.84
N ILE A 127 8.95 -29.23 32.57
CA ILE A 127 8.40 -27.94 32.12
C ILE A 127 8.98 -27.66 30.73
N LYS A 128 8.12 -27.58 29.71
CA LYS A 128 8.54 -27.28 28.35
C LYS A 128 9.29 -25.95 28.37
N THR A 129 10.57 -25.98 28.02
CA THR A 129 11.37 -24.77 27.88
C THR A 129 10.77 -23.90 26.80
N ILE A 130 10.75 -22.58 27.01
CA ILE A 130 10.42 -21.62 25.96
C ILE A 130 11.48 -21.82 24.86
N TYR A 131 11.07 -22.35 23.71
CA TYR A 131 11.93 -22.41 22.55
C TYR A 131 12.27 -20.98 22.15
N LYS A 132 13.46 -20.50 22.53
CA LYS A 132 14.02 -19.27 21.97
C LYS A 132 14.21 -19.54 20.48
N ALA A 133 13.51 -18.77 19.65
CA ALA A 133 13.72 -18.83 18.21
C ALA A 133 15.24 -18.73 17.95
N PRO A 134 15.79 -19.55 17.04
CA PRO A 134 17.21 -19.46 16.70
C PRO A 134 17.54 -18.01 16.34
N PRO A 135 18.71 -17.49 16.74
CA PRO A 135 19.08 -16.11 16.45
C PRO A 135 19.01 -15.87 14.95
N LYS A 136 18.33 -14.79 14.54
CA LYS A 136 18.19 -14.43 13.13
C LYS A 136 19.58 -14.36 12.50
N THR A 137 19.79 -15.17 11.47
CA THR A 137 21.05 -15.18 10.73
C THR A 137 20.99 -14.17 9.58
N TRP A 138 22.14 -13.79 9.03
CA TRP A 138 22.20 -12.89 7.85
C TRP A 138 21.33 -13.38 6.68
N ARG A 139 21.14 -14.71 6.57
CA ARG A 139 20.27 -15.37 5.59
C ARG A 139 18.80 -14.99 5.72
N ASP A 140 18.32 -14.64 6.92
CA ASP A 140 16.93 -14.23 7.14
C ASP A 140 16.63 -12.83 6.58
N TYR A 141 17.67 -12.03 6.33
CA TYR A 141 17.56 -10.68 5.75
C TYR A 141 17.71 -10.67 4.23
N LEU A 142 18.10 -11.78 3.59
CA LEU A 142 18.18 -11.89 2.13
C LEU A 142 16.90 -11.42 1.40
N PRO A 143 15.69 -11.76 1.86
CA PRO A 143 14.46 -11.30 1.21
C PRO A 143 14.30 -9.77 1.23
N VAL A 144 14.73 -9.12 2.32
CA VAL A 144 14.66 -7.65 2.49
C VAL A 144 15.70 -6.98 1.59
N ILE A 145 16.91 -7.54 1.51
CA ILE A 145 17.97 -7.08 0.61
C ILE A 145 17.52 -7.20 -0.85
N TRP A 146 16.79 -8.26 -1.20
CA TRP A 146 16.26 -8.46 -2.56
C TRP A 146 15.21 -7.42 -2.93
N TRP A 147 14.28 -7.12 -2.01
CA TRP A 147 13.31 -6.03 -2.20
C TRP A 147 13.97 -4.66 -2.35
N LEU A 148 15.02 -4.39 -1.56
CA LEU A 148 15.82 -3.16 -1.70
C LEU A 148 16.52 -3.08 -3.06
N LEU A 149 17.04 -4.19 -3.56
CA LEU A 149 17.71 -4.24 -4.86
C LEU A 149 16.70 -3.98 -6.01
N VAL A 150 15.53 -4.60 -5.96
CA VAL A 150 14.45 -4.35 -6.94
C VAL A 150 14.00 -2.89 -6.91
N LEU A 151 13.80 -2.33 -5.71
CA LEU A 151 13.43 -0.93 -5.56
C LEU A 151 14.52 0.01 -6.08
N GLY A 152 15.80 -0.32 -5.87
CA GLY A 152 16.94 0.41 -6.42
C GLY A 152 16.99 0.40 -7.95
N VAL A 153 16.70 -0.74 -8.58
CA VAL A 153 16.63 -0.85 -10.05
C VAL A 153 15.48 -0.03 -10.61
N ILE A 154 14.30 -0.09 -9.99
CA ILE A 154 13.13 0.72 -10.39
C ILE A 154 13.45 2.22 -10.24
N GLY A 155 14.05 2.63 -9.13
CA GLY A 155 14.47 4.01 -8.90
C GLY A 155 15.49 4.49 -9.95
N ALA A 156 16.46 3.64 -10.31
CA ALA A 156 17.44 3.95 -11.36
C ALA A 156 16.80 4.09 -12.74
N LEU A 157 15.84 3.22 -13.10
CA LEU A 157 15.10 3.30 -14.36
C LEU A 157 14.23 4.55 -14.44
N VAL A 158 13.52 4.88 -13.35
CA VAL A 158 12.72 6.10 -13.24
C VAL A 158 13.62 7.33 -13.36
N TRP A 159 14.74 7.39 -12.64
CA TRP A 159 15.70 8.49 -12.73
C TRP A 159 16.26 8.66 -14.14
N LEU A 160 16.64 7.56 -14.81
CA LEU A 160 17.08 7.61 -16.21
C LEU A 160 15.95 8.11 -17.12
N PHE A 161 14.74 7.62 -16.96
CA PHE A 161 13.58 8.05 -17.75
C PHE A 161 13.33 9.56 -17.59
N LEU A 162 13.29 10.07 -16.36
CA LEU A 162 13.12 11.50 -16.07
C LEU A 162 14.28 12.35 -16.64
N LYS A 163 15.52 11.88 -16.53
CA LYS A 163 16.70 12.57 -17.06
C LYS A 163 16.72 12.64 -18.59
N TYR A 164 16.16 11.63 -19.27
CA TYR A 164 16.12 11.61 -20.73
C TYR A 164 14.81 12.18 -21.31
N ARG A 165 13.77 12.40 -20.50
CA ARG A 165 12.51 13.00 -20.95
C ARG A 165 12.58 14.52 -21.17
N THR A 166 13.61 15.20 -20.66
CA THR A 166 13.72 16.67 -20.65
C THR A 166 14.38 17.28 -21.90
N LYS A 167 14.52 16.51 -22.99
CA LYS A 167 15.06 17.04 -24.27
C LYS A 167 14.06 17.12 -25.42
N THR A 168 12.78 16.87 -25.15
CA THR A 168 11.72 17.10 -26.13
C THR A 168 10.81 18.18 -25.57
N ILE A 169 11.36 19.39 -25.42
CA ILE A 169 10.52 20.58 -25.47
C ILE A 169 10.17 20.68 -26.95
N GLU A 170 9.01 20.14 -27.30
CA GLU A 170 8.31 20.49 -28.53
C GLU A 170 8.09 22.00 -28.47
N SER A 171 8.98 22.74 -29.13
CA SER A 171 8.65 24.05 -29.65
C SER A 171 7.51 23.83 -30.63
N ASP A 172 6.36 24.41 -30.30
CA ASP A 172 5.19 24.49 -31.14
C ASP A 172 5.59 24.83 -32.59
N PRO A 173 5.35 23.96 -33.58
CA PRO A 173 5.71 24.21 -34.96
C PRO A 173 4.61 25.07 -35.60
N GLU A 174 4.39 26.28 -35.09
CA GLU A 174 3.88 27.34 -35.96
C GLU A 174 4.98 27.64 -36.96
N LYS A 175 4.93 26.87 -38.07
CA LYS A 175 5.72 26.95 -39.30
C LYS A 175 6.72 28.11 -39.28
N GLN A 176 7.90 27.84 -38.72
CA GLN A 176 9.06 28.71 -38.90
C GLN A 176 9.47 28.53 -40.37
N HIS A 177 8.81 29.27 -41.26
CA HIS A 177 9.18 29.33 -42.66
C HIS A 177 10.66 29.72 -42.72
N THR A 178 11.44 29.00 -43.52
CA THR A 178 12.82 29.42 -43.75
C THR A 178 12.80 30.81 -44.41
N PRO A 179 13.85 31.63 -44.25
CA PRO A 179 13.90 32.98 -44.84
C PRO A 179 13.59 32.97 -46.34
N TYR A 180 14.08 31.94 -47.04
CA TYR A 180 13.80 31.68 -48.45
C TYR A 180 12.32 31.39 -48.73
N GLN A 181 11.70 30.51 -47.94
CA GLN A 181 10.27 30.19 -48.09
C GLN A 181 9.40 31.43 -47.86
N TRP A 182 9.72 32.23 -46.84
CA TRP A 182 9.01 33.48 -46.57
C TRP A 182 9.11 34.44 -47.76
N ALA A 183 10.31 34.65 -48.30
CA ALA A 183 10.52 35.57 -49.41
C ALA A 183 9.75 35.13 -50.67
N ARG A 184 9.74 33.83 -50.96
CA ARG A 184 8.99 33.28 -52.09
C ARG A 184 7.48 33.48 -51.94
N ILE A 185 6.94 33.25 -50.75
CA ILE A 185 5.51 33.48 -50.47
C ILE A 185 5.18 34.96 -50.65
N GLN A 186 5.99 35.86 -50.09
CA GLN A 186 5.74 37.30 -50.22
C GLN A 186 5.87 37.82 -51.65
N LEU A 187 6.80 37.28 -52.44
CA LEU A 187 6.90 37.60 -53.87
C LEU A 187 5.67 37.13 -54.65
N ASP A 188 5.15 35.95 -54.34
CA ASP A 188 3.91 35.43 -54.94
C ASP A 188 2.69 36.26 -54.52
N ASP A 189 2.58 36.63 -53.24
CA ASP A 189 1.53 37.52 -52.73
C ASP A 189 1.57 38.90 -53.43
N LEU A 190 2.78 39.42 -53.67
CA LEU A 190 2.99 40.68 -54.39
C LEU A 190 2.53 40.59 -55.85
N ASP A 191 2.74 39.46 -56.52
CA ASP A 191 2.29 39.22 -57.89
C ASP A 191 0.76 39.09 -57.99
N HIS A 192 0.12 38.49 -56.98
CA HIS A 192 -1.34 38.42 -56.87
C HIS A 192 -1.98 39.74 -56.40
N SER A 193 -1.17 40.70 -55.95
CA SER A 193 -1.65 42.00 -55.50
C SER A 193 -2.23 42.81 -56.67
N LYS A 194 -3.32 43.55 -56.40
CA LYS A 194 -3.91 44.48 -57.39
C LYS A 194 -3.17 45.83 -57.44
N LEU A 195 -1.94 45.92 -56.94
CA LEU A 195 -1.19 47.18 -56.82
C LEU A 195 -0.85 47.79 -58.19
N LEU A 196 -0.37 46.97 -59.12
CA LEU A 196 -0.02 47.40 -60.48
C LEU A 196 -1.27 47.86 -61.26
N ILE A 197 -2.37 47.09 -61.17
CA ILE A 197 -3.66 47.41 -61.81
C ILE A 197 -4.21 48.75 -61.29
N ASN A 198 -4.07 49.01 -59.99
CA ASN A 198 -4.52 50.25 -59.36
C ASN A 198 -3.55 51.43 -59.58
N GLY A 199 -2.51 51.29 -60.41
CA GLY A 199 -1.51 52.32 -60.68
C GLY A 199 -0.61 52.64 -59.47
N LYS A 200 -0.59 51.80 -58.43
CA LYS A 200 0.17 52.00 -57.19
C LYS A 200 1.63 51.53 -57.30
N ILE A 201 2.32 51.95 -58.37
CA ILE A 201 3.68 51.49 -58.72
C ILE A 201 4.70 51.75 -57.61
N LYS A 202 4.64 52.92 -56.95
CA LYS A 202 5.52 53.24 -55.81
C LYS A 202 5.41 52.21 -54.68
N THR A 203 4.19 51.80 -54.36
CA THR A 203 3.92 50.84 -53.27
C THR A 203 4.46 49.46 -53.65
N TYR A 204 4.25 49.06 -54.91
CA TYR A 204 4.79 47.80 -55.45
C TYR A 204 6.32 47.73 -55.31
N TYR A 205 7.06 48.77 -55.72
CA TYR A 205 8.53 48.79 -55.55
C TYR A 205 8.97 48.90 -54.09
N SER A 206 8.15 49.52 -53.23
CA SER A 206 8.43 49.55 -51.79
C SER A 206 8.34 48.15 -51.19
N GLU A 207 7.30 47.39 -51.53
CA GLU A 207 7.13 46.00 -51.09
C GLU A 207 8.20 45.09 -51.69
N LEU A 208 8.45 45.18 -53.01
CA LEU A 208 9.47 44.37 -53.68
C LEU A 208 10.86 44.53 -53.07
N THR A 209 11.30 45.77 -52.83
CA THR A 209 12.59 46.03 -52.18
C THR A 209 12.61 45.63 -50.70
N THR A 210 11.48 45.73 -50.00
CA THR A 210 11.35 45.27 -48.61
C THR A 210 11.52 43.75 -48.53
N ILE A 211 10.96 42.98 -49.46
CA ILE A 211 11.10 41.52 -49.48
C ILE A 211 12.57 41.12 -49.67
N VAL A 212 13.26 41.71 -50.64
CA VAL A 212 14.69 41.44 -50.88
C VAL A 212 15.54 41.83 -49.67
N ARG A 213 15.30 43.01 -49.08
CA ARG A 213 16.01 43.49 -47.88
C ARG A 213 15.75 42.61 -46.67
N HIS A 214 14.50 42.22 -46.42
CA HIS A 214 14.16 41.34 -45.30
C HIS A 214 14.77 39.95 -45.45
N TYR A 215 14.84 39.41 -46.68
CA TYR A 215 15.55 38.17 -46.94
C TYR A 215 17.04 38.28 -46.59
N LEU A 216 17.70 39.35 -47.07
CA LEU A 216 19.10 39.64 -46.73
C LEU A 216 19.28 39.81 -45.22
N GLU A 217 18.39 40.52 -44.54
CA GLU A 217 18.48 40.75 -43.10
C GLU A 217 18.34 39.47 -42.29
N THR A 218 17.38 38.63 -42.66
CA THR A 218 17.09 37.42 -41.90
C THR A 218 18.16 36.35 -42.09
N ASP A 219 18.69 36.18 -43.31
CA ASP A 219 19.67 35.14 -43.61
C ASP A 219 21.12 35.58 -43.28
N PHE A 220 21.46 36.86 -43.50
CA PHE A 220 22.81 37.39 -43.24
C PHE A 220 22.96 38.06 -41.87
N LYS A 221 21.86 38.26 -41.14
CA LYS A 221 21.84 38.96 -39.83
C LYS A 221 22.46 40.35 -39.89
N ILE A 222 22.17 41.07 -40.98
CA ILE A 222 22.53 42.49 -41.18
C ILE A 222 21.24 43.33 -41.14
N PRO A 223 21.21 44.54 -40.58
CA PRO A 223 20.00 45.36 -40.54
C PRO A 223 19.72 46.02 -41.91
N ALA A 224 19.38 45.21 -42.92
CA ALA A 224 19.23 45.66 -44.30
C ALA A 224 17.99 46.54 -44.53
N LEU A 225 16.97 46.46 -43.67
CA LEU A 225 15.83 47.37 -43.70
C LEU A 225 16.18 48.77 -43.19
N GLU A 226 17.17 48.89 -42.30
CA GLU A 226 17.59 50.16 -41.71
C GLU A 226 18.66 50.88 -42.55
N TYR A 227 19.44 50.13 -43.35
CA TYR A 227 20.49 50.69 -44.20
C TYR A 227 19.96 51.45 -45.41
N THR A 228 20.64 52.52 -45.79
CA THR A 228 20.48 53.11 -47.12
C THR A 228 20.97 52.15 -48.20
N THR A 229 20.59 52.37 -49.47
CA THR A 229 21.04 51.52 -50.58
C THR A 229 22.56 51.48 -50.69
N ASP A 230 23.24 52.63 -50.55
CA ASP A 230 24.70 52.72 -50.60
C ASP A 230 25.37 51.98 -49.44
N GLU A 231 24.85 52.15 -48.21
CA GLU A 231 25.35 51.44 -47.02
C GLU A 231 25.15 49.93 -47.11
N LEU A 232 24.01 49.48 -47.63
CA LEU A 232 23.71 48.05 -47.80
C LEU A 232 24.72 47.41 -48.75
N ILE A 233 24.96 48.01 -49.92
CA ILE A 233 25.90 47.48 -50.92
C ILE A 233 27.33 47.49 -50.38
N LEU A 234 27.75 48.56 -49.69
CA LEU A 234 29.07 48.63 -49.06
C LEU A 234 29.26 47.52 -48.01
N ASN A 235 28.29 47.33 -47.13
CA ASN A 235 28.35 46.30 -46.09
C ASN A 235 28.35 44.89 -46.69
N LEU A 236 27.59 44.64 -47.76
CA LEU A 236 27.61 43.36 -48.47
C LEU A 236 28.97 43.09 -49.14
N LYS A 237 29.60 44.11 -49.76
CA LYS A 237 30.96 44.00 -50.34
C LYS A 237 32.01 43.70 -49.26
N VAL A 238 31.93 44.35 -48.10
CA VAL A 238 32.85 44.07 -46.98
C VAL A 238 32.63 42.66 -46.41
N ALA A 239 31.38 42.21 -46.30
CA ALA A 239 31.05 40.88 -45.79
C ALA A 239 31.48 39.76 -46.75
N ASP A 240 31.50 40.03 -48.06
CA ASP A 240 32.03 39.14 -49.09
C ASP A 240 33.56 38.96 -48.95
N GLN A 241 34.29 40.07 -48.80
CA GLN A 241 35.76 40.07 -48.62
C GLN A 241 36.22 39.29 -47.38
N GLN A 242 35.37 39.17 -46.36
CA GLN A 242 35.64 38.37 -45.17
C GLN A 242 35.40 36.86 -45.38
N HIS A 243 35.16 36.42 -46.62
CA HIS A 243 34.75 35.06 -47.00
C HIS A 243 33.54 34.55 -46.21
N LYS A 244 32.76 35.45 -45.62
CA LYS A 244 31.61 35.10 -44.80
C LYS A 244 30.45 34.70 -45.70
N TYR A 245 30.37 35.36 -46.86
CA TYR A 245 29.41 35.13 -47.93
C TYR A 245 30.15 35.19 -49.27
N TYR A 246 29.77 34.43 -50.29
CA TYR A 246 30.36 34.53 -51.62
C TYR A 246 29.32 35.12 -52.55
N PHE A 247 29.27 36.44 -52.60
CA PHE A 247 28.64 37.12 -53.70
C PHE A 247 29.59 37.09 -54.90
N ASP A 248 29.05 36.95 -56.11
CA ASP A 248 29.81 37.31 -57.30
C ASP A 248 29.75 38.84 -57.39
N ASP A 249 30.90 39.52 -57.54
CA ASP A 249 30.96 40.99 -57.67
C ASP A 249 29.93 41.51 -58.68
N LYS A 250 29.73 40.77 -59.77
CA LYS A 250 28.72 41.07 -60.79
C LYS A 250 27.29 41.08 -60.25
N ARG A 251 26.96 40.18 -59.31
CA ARG A 251 25.63 40.10 -58.69
C ARG A 251 25.38 41.24 -57.71
N LEU A 252 26.41 41.67 -56.97
CA LEU A 252 26.28 42.85 -56.11
C LEU A 252 26.07 44.12 -56.93
N ASP A 253 26.75 44.24 -58.07
CA ASP A 253 26.53 45.37 -58.97
C ASP A 253 25.13 45.32 -59.62
N GLN A 254 24.60 44.14 -59.94
CA GLN A 254 23.21 43.99 -60.40
C GLN A 254 22.19 44.33 -59.30
N LEU A 255 22.45 43.94 -58.05
CA LEU A 255 21.62 44.31 -56.90
C LEU A 255 21.62 45.82 -56.67
N ASP A 256 22.78 46.48 -56.78
CA ASP A 256 22.91 47.93 -56.69
C ASP A 256 22.08 48.63 -57.77
N LEU A 257 22.18 48.19 -59.03
CA LEU A 257 21.38 48.71 -60.14
C LEU A 257 19.87 48.57 -59.87
N PHE A 258 19.44 47.40 -59.41
CA PHE A 258 18.04 47.14 -59.07
C PHE A 258 17.54 48.05 -57.93
N LEU A 259 18.28 48.14 -56.82
CA LEU A 259 17.88 48.95 -55.67
C LEU A 259 17.84 50.45 -56.01
N ARG A 260 18.81 50.94 -56.80
CA ARG A 260 18.83 52.33 -57.29
C ARG A 260 17.66 52.61 -58.24
N SER A 261 17.36 51.68 -59.16
CA SER A 261 16.18 51.77 -60.03
C SER A 261 14.90 51.89 -59.20
N ALA A 262 14.74 51.03 -58.19
CA ALA A 262 13.59 51.06 -57.30
C ALA A 262 13.49 52.37 -56.49
N ASP A 263 14.62 52.91 -56.02
CA ASP A 263 14.65 54.19 -55.30
C ASP A 263 14.25 55.37 -56.19
N LEU A 264 14.61 55.37 -57.49
CA LEU A 264 14.12 56.36 -58.45
C LEU A 264 12.59 56.29 -58.60
N VAL A 265 12.00 55.10 -58.57
CA VAL A 265 10.54 54.94 -58.60
C VAL A 265 9.90 55.43 -57.31
N LYS A 266 10.47 55.08 -56.15
CA LYS A 266 9.93 55.40 -54.81
C LYS A 266 9.98 56.89 -54.47
N PHE A 267 11.09 57.54 -54.80
CA PHE A 267 11.39 58.90 -54.35
C PHE A 267 11.39 59.92 -55.49
N ALA A 268 11.92 59.56 -56.67
CA ALA A 268 11.98 60.46 -57.83
C ALA A 268 10.75 60.40 -58.75
N LYS A 269 9.71 59.62 -58.37
CA LYS A 269 8.45 59.44 -59.13
C LYS A 269 8.68 58.95 -60.58
N ALA A 270 9.76 58.21 -60.82
CA ALA A 270 10.00 57.56 -62.11
C ALA A 270 8.86 56.58 -62.43
N LYS A 271 8.45 56.52 -63.70
CA LYS A 271 7.40 55.62 -64.19
C LYS A 271 8.01 54.60 -65.15
N PRO A 272 8.46 53.44 -64.64
CA PRO A 272 8.97 52.38 -65.48
C PRO A 272 7.84 51.80 -66.34
N ILE A 273 8.19 51.35 -67.54
CA ILE A 273 7.29 50.61 -68.42
C ILE A 273 7.07 49.19 -67.88
N ASP A 274 5.94 48.56 -68.23
CA ASP A 274 5.55 47.25 -67.69
C ASP A 274 6.60 46.15 -67.88
N ILE A 275 7.39 46.22 -68.97
CA ILE A 275 8.48 45.27 -69.21
C ILE A 275 9.57 45.39 -68.15
N ASN A 276 9.98 46.61 -67.78
CA ASN A 276 10.98 46.85 -66.74
C ASN A 276 10.47 46.38 -65.37
N ILE A 277 9.18 46.59 -65.06
CA ILE A 277 8.59 46.11 -63.80
C ILE A 277 8.68 44.58 -63.70
N ARG A 278 8.38 43.88 -64.79
CA ARG A 278 8.50 42.41 -64.84
C ARG A 278 9.95 41.95 -64.75
N GLU A 279 10.87 42.65 -65.39
CA GLU A 279 12.31 42.35 -65.31
C GLU A 279 12.85 42.55 -63.90
N ASP A 280 12.50 43.64 -63.24
CA ASP A 280 12.89 43.93 -61.85
C ASP A 280 12.33 42.90 -60.87
N ARG A 281 11.07 42.48 -61.05
CA ARG A 281 10.46 41.40 -60.27
C ARG A 281 11.14 40.05 -60.51
N LYS A 282 11.45 39.72 -61.77
CA LYS A 282 12.15 38.48 -62.13
C LYS A 282 13.57 38.47 -61.57
N PHE A 283 14.27 39.60 -61.64
CA PHE A 283 15.58 39.77 -61.05
C PHE A 283 15.55 39.51 -59.55
N ALA A 284 14.59 40.09 -58.81
CA ALA A 284 14.45 39.85 -57.38
C ALA A 284 14.30 38.36 -57.03
N GLU A 285 13.54 37.60 -57.82
CA GLU A 285 13.40 36.15 -57.64
C GLU A 285 14.70 35.39 -57.88
N GLN A 286 15.33 35.68 -59.02
CA GLN A 286 16.54 35.00 -59.45
C GLN A 286 17.67 35.27 -58.45
N PHE A 287 17.78 36.52 -57.99
CA PHE A 287 18.71 36.90 -56.95
C PHE A 287 18.50 36.10 -55.65
N ILE A 288 17.27 35.99 -55.16
CA ILE A 288 16.96 35.24 -53.93
C ILE A 288 17.23 33.74 -54.09
N ASN A 289 16.82 33.14 -55.22
CA ASN A 289 17.01 31.72 -55.51
C ASN A 289 18.49 31.36 -55.62
N GLU A 290 19.25 32.09 -56.44
CA GLU A 290 20.69 31.83 -56.62
C GLU A 290 21.46 32.04 -55.32
N LEU A 291 21.09 33.05 -54.54
CA LEU A 291 21.72 33.31 -53.26
C LEU A 291 21.44 32.18 -52.25
N HIS A 292 20.19 31.69 -52.21
CA HIS A 292 19.83 30.54 -51.39
C HIS A 292 20.63 29.30 -51.75
N ASP A 293 20.71 28.95 -53.05
CA ASP A 293 21.43 27.78 -53.53
C ASP A 293 22.93 27.85 -53.20
N THR A 294 23.54 29.04 -53.38
CA THR A 294 24.95 29.27 -53.07
C THR A 294 25.24 29.07 -51.58
N ILE A 295 24.33 29.54 -50.72
CA ILE A 295 24.45 29.41 -49.26
C ILE A 295 24.26 27.97 -48.81
N GLU A 296 23.28 27.25 -49.34
CA GLU A 296 23.05 25.84 -49.01
C GLU A 296 24.21 24.95 -49.45
N GLN A 297 24.79 25.18 -50.64
CA GLN A 297 25.99 24.46 -51.08
C GLN A 297 27.17 24.66 -50.13
N LYS A 298 27.37 25.88 -49.62
CA LYS A 298 28.43 26.16 -48.65
C LYS A 298 28.13 25.56 -47.28
N ARG A 299 26.89 25.68 -46.78
CA ARG A 299 26.45 25.03 -45.52
C ARG A 299 26.66 23.52 -45.59
N ALA A 300 26.37 22.90 -46.73
CA ALA A 300 26.64 21.48 -46.97
C ALA A 300 28.14 21.17 -46.93
N LYS A 301 28.97 21.94 -47.63
CA LYS A 301 30.44 21.76 -47.65
C LYS A 301 31.08 21.98 -46.28
N ASP A 302 30.66 23.00 -45.55
CA ASP A 302 31.12 23.30 -44.19
C ASP A 302 30.64 22.22 -43.21
N ALA A 303 29.43 21.69 -43.38
CA ALA A 303 28.91 20.56 -42.61
C ALA A 303 29.68 19.26 -42.89
N GLU A 304 30.04 18.98 -44.15
CA GLU A 304 30.90 17.86 -44.52
C GLU A 304 32.30 17.99 -43.91
N LEU A 305 32.90 19.19 -43.97
CA LEU A 305 34.19 19.47 -43.33
C LEU A 305 34.11 19.28 -41.81
N ALA A 306 33.06 19.81 -41.18
CA ALA A 306 32.81 19.69 -39.75
C ALA A 306 32.53 18.23 -39.34
N GLN A 307 31.91 17.43 -40.20
CA GLN A 307 31.65 16.01 -39.95
C GLN A 307 32.92 15.17 -40.06
N ASN A 308 33.84 15.55 -40.95
CA ASN A 308 35.13 14.87 -41.16
C ASN A 308 36.21 15.31 -40.15
N ASP A 309 35.97 16.34 -39.34
CA ASP A 309 36.86 16.75 -38.26
C ASP A 309 36.75 15.80 -37.04
N PRO A 310 37.81 15.05 -36.70
CA PRO A 310 37.80 14.11 -35.58
C PRO A 310 37.70 14.78 -34.20
N ASN A 311 37.96 16.09 -34.10
CA ASN A 311 37.90 16.86 -32.86
C ASN A 311 36.62 17.69 -32.71
N ASN A 312 35.67 17.60 -33.65
CA ASN A 312 34.43 18.37 -33.58
C ASN A 312 33.59 17.94 -32.36
N PRO A 313 33.23 18.85 -31.44
CA PRO A 313 32.45 18.54 -30.25
C PRO A 313 31.08 17.91 -30.57
N MET A 314 30.45 18.23 -31.70
CA MET A 314 29.17 17.64 -32.10
C MET A 314 29.31 16.17 -32.53
N VAL A 315 30.35 15.84 -33.28
CA VAL A 315 30.65 14.45 -33.70
C VAL A 315 31.04 13.62 -32.48
N LEU A 316 31.90 14.16 -31.60
CA LEU A 316 32.29 13.54 -30.35
C LEU A 316 31.09 13.32 -29.41
N GLN A 317 30.17 14.29 -29.31
CA GLN A 317 28.96 14.15 -28.50
C GLN A 317 28.00 13.11 -29.07
N LYS A 318 27.84 13.04 -30.40
CA LYS A 318 27.02 12.02 -31.08
C LYS A 318 27.59 10.61 -30.85
N GLN A 319 28.91 10.43 -30.99
CA GLN A 319 29.60 9.18 -30.67
C GLN A 319 29.46 8.81 -29.18
N ARG A 320 29.61 9.79 -28.27
CA ARG A 320 29.47 9.57 -26.82
C ARG A 320 28.04 9.15 -26.44
N ASN A 321 27.03 9.75 -27.06
CA ASN A 321 25.62 9.37 -26.85
C ASN A 321 25.32 7.98 -27.40
N TYR A 322 25.85 7.61 -28.58
CA TYR A 322 25.70 6.27 -29.14
C TYR A 322 26.35 5.21 -28.23
N ARG A 323 27.58 5.48 -27.77
CA ARG A 323 28.32 4.63 -26.84
C ARG A 323 27.60 4.47 -25.51
N ASN A 324 27.05 5.55 -24.95
CA ASN A 324 26.27 5.51 -23.70
C ASN A 324 24.95 4.72 -23.86
N ARG A 325 24.28 4.81 -25.03
CA ARG A 325 23.10 3.99 -25.33
C ARG A 325 23.45 2.51 -25.46
N TRP A 326 24.57 2.18 -26.10
CA TRP A 326 25.10 0.81 -26.17
C TRP A 326 25.42 0.24 -24.78
N PHE A 327 26.12 1.01 -23.93
CA PHE A 327 26.40 0.58 -22.56
C PHE A 327 25.14 0.43 -21.72
N ALA A 328 24.13 1.29 -21.91
CA ALA A 328 22.83 1.14 -21.26
C ALA A 328 22.10 -0.13 -21.73
N GLY A 329 22.15 -0.45 -23.03
CA GLY A 329 21.60 -1.68 -23.60
C GLY A 329 22.30 -2.94 -23.07
N ILE A 330 23.64 -2.94 -23.04
CA ILE A 330 24.44 -4.04 -22.45
C ILE A 330 24.12 -4.20 -20.97
N GLY A 331 24.04 -3.10 -20.22
CA GLY A 331 23.68 -3.12 -18.79
C GLY A 331 22.28 -3.71 -18.55
N ALA A 332 21.32 -3.42 -19.41
CA ALA A 332 19.98 -4.00 -19.35
C ALA A 332 19.99 -5.51 -19.62
N VAL A 333 20.73 -5.97 -20.63
CA VAL A 333 20.86 -7.41 -20.95
C VAL A 333 21.55 -8.16 -19.82
N VAL A 334 22.66 -7.63 -19.29
CA VAL A 334 23.35 -8.22 -18.14
C VAL A 334 22.43 -8.27 -16.91
N GLY A 335 21.64 -7.22 -16.66
CA GLY A 335 20.64 -7.21 -15.59
C GLY A 335 19.62 -8.33 -15.72
N VAL A 336 19.08 -8.56 -16.92
CA VAL A 336 18.14 -9.66 -17.19
C VAL A 336 18.81 -11.03 -16.99
N VAL A 337 20.05 -11.21 -17.47
CA VAL A 337 20.80 -12.46 -17.29
C VAL A 337 21.07 -12.74 -15.82
N VAL A 338 21.41 -11.72 -15.02
CA VAL A 338 21.58 -11.86 -13.57
C VAL A 338 20.26 -12.24 -12.89
N ILE A 339 19.14 -11.64 -13.28
CA ILE A 339 17.82 -12.01 -12.74
C ILE A 339 17.48 -13.47 -13.08
N ILE A 340 17.73 -13.92 -14.33
CA ILE A 340 17.51 -15.30 -14.77
C ILE A 340 18.44 -16.27 -14.02
N ALA A 341 19.71 -15.93 -13.86
CA ALA A 341 20.67 -16.75 -13.11
C ALA A 341 20.28 -16.88 -11.63
N LEU A 342 19.80 -15.79 -11.02
CA LEU A 342 19.26 -15.81 -9.65
C LEU A 342 17.97 -16.65 -9.58
N TRP A 343 17.07 -16.54 -10.56
CA TRP A 343 15.88 -17.38 -10.66
C TRP A 343 16.23 -18.87 -10.77
N SER A 344 17.26 -19.20 -11.54
CA SER A 344 17.76 -20.57 -11.71
C SER A 344 18.42 -21.10 -10.43
N TYR A 345 19.24 -20.28 -9.76
CA TYR A 345 19.97 -20.68 -8.55
C TYR A 345 19.05 -20.90 -7.33
N PHE A 346 18.06 -20.03 -7.12
CA PHE A 346 17.18 -20.11 -5.94
C PHE A 346 16.01 -21.10 -6.08
N GLY A 347 15.79 -21.64 -7.29
CA GLY A 347 14.78 -22.66 -7.57
C GLY A 347 13.33 -22.13 -7.56
N THR A 348 12.53 -22.52 -8.55
CA THR A 348 11.15 -22.05 -8.74
C THR A 348 10.22 -22.39 -7.58
N GLN A 349 10.45 -23.52 -6.90
CA GLN A 349 9.63 -23.98 -5.78
C GLN A 349 9.77 -23.08 -4.54
N THR A 350 10.98 -22.63 -4.22
CA THR A 350 11.25 -21.80 -3.03
C THR A 350 10.59 -20.43 -3.11
N ILE A 351 10.59 -19.82 -4.31
CA ILE A 351 10.00 -18.50 -4.54
C ILE A 351 8.47 -18.61 -4.61
N LYS A 352 7.95 -19.62 -5.32
CA LYS A 352 6.51 -19.88 -5.43
C LYS A 352 5.88 -20.17 -4.07
N ASP A 353 6.53 -21.00 -3.24
CA ASP A 353 6.05 -21.36 -1.91
C ASP A 353 6.06 -20.19 -0.91
N ARG A 354 6.94 -19.19 -1.12
CA ARG A 354 7.10 -18.03 -0.24
C ARG A 354 6.23 -16.83 -0.65
N VAL A 355 5.89 -16.71 -1.94
CA VAL A 355 5.06 -15.62 -2.49
C VAL A 355 3.59 -16.02 -2.59
N LEU A 356 3.26 -17.20 -3.13
CA LEU A 356 1.88 -17.67 -3.27
C LEU A 356 1.38 -18.44 -2.03
N GLY A 357 2.28 -18.86 -1.16
CA GLY A 357 1.97 -19.62 0.05
C GLY A 357 1.64 -21.07 -0.25
N ASN A 358 2.46 -21.99 0.25
CA ASN A 358 2.24 -23.42 0.07
C ASN A 358 1.03 -23.91 0.89
N ALA A 359 0.09 -24.59 0.23
CA ALA A 359 -1.12 -25.15 0.87
C ALA A 359 -0.78 -26.13 2.01
N ASN A 360 0.31 -26.90 1.87
CA ASN A 360 0.75 -27.88 2.87
C ASN A 360 1.30 -27.18 4.12
N LYS A 361 1.94 -26.02 3.96
CA LYS A 361 2.45 -25.22 5.08
C LYS A 361 1.30 -24.65 5.92
N ARG A 362 0.19 -24.26 5.29
CA ARG A 362 -1.03 -23.82 5.97
C ARG A 362 -1.72 -24.93 6.78
N LEU A 363 -1.48 -26.20 6.47
CA LEU A 363 -1.97 -27.35 7.23
C LEU A 363 -1.07 -27.71 8.42
N PHE A 364 0.23 -27.39 8.32
CA PHE A 364 1.21 -27.62 9.37
C PHE A 364 1.09 -26.61 10.52
N ASP A 365 0.75 -25.36 10.23
CA ASP A 365 0.67 -24.28 11.23
C ASP A 365 -0.67 -24.25 12.00
N LYS A 366 -1.65 -25.11 11.65
CA LYS A 366 -2.96 -25.17 12.32
C LYS A 366 -2.95 -26.19 13.45
N GLU A 367 -3.65 -25.88 14.54
CA GLU A 367 -3.89 -26.83 15.63
C GLU A 367 -4.81 -27.97 15.15
N TRP A 368 -4.38 -29.20 15.38
CA TRP A 368 -5.13 -30.40 15.02
C TRP A 368 -6.03 -30.80 16.18
N PHE A 369 -7.24 -31.22 15.88
CA PHE A 369 -8.21 -31.63 16.89
C PHE A 369 -8.90 -32.93 16.51
N THR A 370 -9.29 -33.67 17.54
CA THR A 370 -10.01 -34.94 17.41
C THR A 370 -11.50 -34.67 17.52
N SER A 371 -12.23 -34.98 16.46
CA SER A 371 -13.68 -34.83 16.37
C SER A 371 -14.35 -36.18 16.15
N HIS A 372 -15.47 -36.42 16.82
CA HIS A 372 -16.18 -37.71 16.82
C HIS A 372 -17.48 -37.59 15.99
N TYR A 373 -17.72 -38.54 15.09
CA TYR A 373 -18.87 -38.52 14.17
C TYR A 373 -19.58 -39.87 14.08
N GLY A 374 -20.89 -39.86 13.82
CA GLY A 374 -21.70 -41.06 13.55
C GLY A 374 -22.07 -41.92 14.77
N TYR A 375 -22.78 -43.02 14.51
CA TYR A 375 -23.09 -44.08 15.47
C TYR A 375 -22.94 -45.46 14.80
N PRO A 376 -22.01 -46.33 15.23
CA PRO A 376 -21.06 -46.13 16.33
C PRO A 376 -20.05 -45.01 16.03
N SER A 377 -19.56 -44.36 17.08
CA SER A 377 -18.74 -43.15 16.95
C SER A 377 -17.37 -43.45 16.34
N VAL A 378 -17.02 -42.72 15.29
CA VAL A 378 -15.70 -42.75 14.65
C VAL A 378 -14.97 -41.45 14.96
N ALA A 379 -13.78 -41.56 15.55
CA ALA A 379 -12.90 -40.43 15.83
C ALA A 379 -12.07 -40.07 14.59
N VAL A 380 -12.11 -38.81 14.18
CA VAL A 380 -11.36 -38.27 13.05
C VAL A 380 -10.43 -37.17 13.56
N TYR A 381 -9.15 -37.26 13.20
CA TYR A 381 -8.10 -36.31 13.55
C TYR A 381 -7.78 -35.41 12.36
N ALA A 382 -8.14 -34.12 12.42
CA ALA A 382 -8.01 -33.21 11.30
C ALA A 382 -7.74 -31.76 11.76
N PRO A 383 -7.15 -30.90 10.89
CA PRO A 383 -6.90 -29.48 11.18
C PRO A 383 -8.11 -28.57 10.94
N PHE A 384 -9.31 -29.13 10.69
CA PHE A 384 -10.58 -28.42 10.53
C PHE A 384 -11.77 -29.31 10.95
N VAL A 385 -12.85 -28.71 11.47
CA VAL A 385 -14.04 -29.44 11.95
C VAL A 385 -14.89 -29.77 10.74
N LEU A 386 -15.09 -31.07 10.49
CA LEU A 386 -16.02 -31.54 9.47
C LEU A 386 -17.44 -31.19 9.92
N LYS A 387 -18.15 -30.38 9.13
CA LYS A 387 -19.56 -30.08 9.36
C LYS A 387 -20.41 -31.07 8.54
N PRO A 388 -21.41 -31.72 9.14
CA PRO A 388 -22.31 -32.58 8.37
C PRO A 388 -23.06 -31.74 7.33
N THR A 389 -23.04 -32.19 6.08
CA THR A 389 -23.82 -31.59 4.99
C THR A 389 -25.18 -32.29 4.92
N ALA A 390 -26.25 -31.54 4.62
CA ALA A 390 -27.63 -32.06 4.65
C ALA A 390 -27.90 -33.25 3.69
N SER A 391 -26.97 -33.55 2.77
CA SER A 391 -26.98 -34.72 1.88
C SER A 391 -26.60 -36.04 2.55
N ASP A 392 -25.96 -36.00 3.73
CA ASP A 392 -25.28 -37.15 4.33
C ASP A 392 -26.05 -37.73 5.54
N LEU A 393 -27.24 -37.18 5.83
CA LEU A 393 -28.15 -37.76 6.82
C LEU A 393 -28.92 -38.90 6.16
N PRO A 394 -28.94 -40.12 6.73
CA PRO A 394 -29.82 -41.18 6.24
C PRO A 394 -31.26 -40.68 6.33
N LYS A 395 -32.01 -40.85 5.23
CA LYS A 395 -33.45 -40.54 5.18
C LYS A 395 -34.25 -41.36 6.18
#